data_AF-A0A1C5NC63-F1
#
_entry.id   AF-A0A1C5NC63-F1
#
_cell.length_a   1.000
_cell.length_b   1.000
_cell.length_c   1.000
_cell.angle_alpha   90.00
_cell.angle_beta   90.00
_cell.angle_gamma   90.00
#
_symmetry.space_group_name_H-M   'P 1'
#
loop_
_entity.id
_entity.type
_entity.pdbx_description
1 polymer ?
#
loop_
_entity_poly.entity_id
_entity_poly.type
_entity_poly.pdbx_seq_one_letter_code
_entity_poly.pdbx_strand_id
1 'polypeptide(L)'
;MRGYSFQLYDNDAKKYVPGTKFEDIIKLYQFDQELSALVFSMISKIEVALRVRLVEALLIHGEPLVLQDSSIFKEEKRYWQNMASVASEIARSNDVFIKHNFDNHDGEVPVWAAVEVLSFGTLSKIIKNLKTGTGSSYSILAANYQYKSKKGNWVTPSQKMLASWIQGVSVLRNMCAHNSRIYNRTIHTTPEILDVDKITPPPAHNGLY
;
A
#
# COMPACT_ATOMS: atom_id res chain seq x y z
N MET A 1 -21.24 2.82 12.74
CA MET A 1 -22.22 3.82 13.23
C MET A 1 -21.68 4.68 14.37
N ARG A 2 -21.38 4.15 15.58
CA ARG A 2 -20.88 4.97 16.72
C ARG A 2 -19.64 5.82 16.42
N GLY A 3 -18.77 5.37 15.50
CA GLY A 3 -17.65 6.20 15.05
C GLY A 3 -18.10 7.52 14.42
N TYR A 4 -19.11 7.50 13.55
CA TYR A 4 -19.59 8.71 12.84
C TYR A 4 -20.31 9.70 13.75
N SER A 5 -20.71 9.26 14.94
CA SER A 5 -21.40 10.09 15.92
C SER A 5 -20.43 10.83 16.86
N PHE A 6 -19.13 10.54 16.81
CA PHE A 6 -18.14 11.08 17.76
C PHE A 6 -18.06 12.62 17.75
N GLN A 7 -18.05 13.23 16.56
CA GLN A 7 -17.99 14.70 16.42
C GLN A 7 -19.33 15.40 16.72
N LEU A 8 -20.41 14.63 16.84
CA LEU A 8 -21.75 15.12 17.16
C LEU A 8 -22.12 14.85 18.62
N TYR A 9 -21.22 14.23 19.39
CA TYR A 9 -21.44 13.83 20.77
C TYR A 9 -20.48 14.57 21.70
N ASP A 10 -21.05 15.36 22.60
CA ASP A 10 -20.31 15.99 23.68
C ASP A 10 -20.04 14.93 24.77
N ASN A 11 -18.77 14.54 24.92
CA ASN A 11 -18.36 13.55 25.91
C ASN A 11 -18.44 14.07 27.35
N ASP A 12 -18.25 15.37 27.57
CA ASP A 12 -18.28 15.99 28.90
C ASP A 12 -19.74 16.09 29.38
N ALA A 13 -20.64 16.55 28.51
CA ALA A 13 -22.06 16.61 28.80
C ALA A 13 -22.78 15.25 28.68
N LYS A 14 -22.11 14.23 28.13
CA LYS A 14 -22.66 12.91 27.78
C LYS A 14 -23.98 13.00 26.97
N LYS A 15 -24.03 13.95 26.03
CA LYS A 15 -25.21 14.23 25.21
C LYS A 15 -24.80 14.53 23.78
N TYR A 16 -25.71 14.26 22.84
CA TYR A 16 -25.55 14.78 21.49
C TYR A 16 -25.66 16.30 21.49
N VAL A 17 -24.89 16.95 20.61
CA VAL A 17 -24.99 18.39 20.37
C VAL A 17 -26.44 18.72 20.01
N PRO A 18 -27.06 19.77 20.60
CA PRO A 18 -28.45 20.11 20.34
C PRO A 18 -28.77 20.21 18.85
N GLY A 19 -29.86 19.56 18.42
CA GLY A 19 -30.28 19.54 17.01
C GLY A 19 -29.69 18.41 16.16
N THR A 20 -28.75 17.61 16.69
CA THR A 20 -28.24 16.41 16.01
C THR A 20 -29.38 15.41 15.79
N LYS A 21 -29.58 14.98 14.54
CA LYS A 21 -30.54 13.93 14.19
C LYS A 21 -29.83 12.66 13.74
N PHE A 22 -30.56 11.55 13.75
CA PHE A 22 -30.02 10.27 13.29
C PHE A 22 -29.66 10.31 11.80
N GLU A 23 -30.39 11.09 10.99
CA GLU A 23 -30.11 11.27 9.58
C GLU A 23 -28.73 11.91 9.34
N ASP A 24 -28.22 12.74 10.26
CA ASP A 24 -26.89 13.34 10.12
C ASP A 24 -25.78 12.30 10.25
N ILE A 25 -25.96 11.33 11.17
CA ILE A 25 -25.04 10.19 11.34
C ILE A 25 -25.08 9.29 10.09
N ILE A 26 -26.25 9.06 9.52
CA ILE A 26 -26.41 8.28 8.28
C ILE A 26 -25.70 8.97 7.11
N LYS A 27 -25.87 10.29 6.95
CA LYS A 27 -25.21 11.05 5.88
C LYS A 27 -23.69 10.95 5.96
N LEU A 28 -23.11 11.05 7.16
CA LEU A 28 -21.66 10.88 7.36
C LEU A 28 -21.19 9.47 7.03
N TYR A 29 -21.98 8.46 7.38
CA TYR A 29 -21.69 7.07 7.01
C TYR A 29 -21.72 6.89 5.49
N GLN A 30 -22.77 7.38 4.81
CA GLN A 30 -22.91 7.29 3.35
C GLN A 30 -21.77 8.02 2.63
N PHE A 31 -21.43 9.23 3.08
CA PHE A 31 -20.29 9.99 2.56
C PHE A 31 -18.98 9.20 2.67
N ASP A 32 -18.69 8.60 3.83
CA ASP A 32 -17.48 7.82 4.03
C ASP A 32 -17.44 6.54 3.18
N GLN A 33 -18.61 5.93 2.90
CA GLN A 33 -18.70 4.82 1.95
C GLN A 33 -18.38 5.26 0.52
N GLU A 34 -18.93 6.38 0.08
CA GLU A 34 -18.64 6.96 -1.25
C GLU A 34 -17.17 7.35 -1.39
N LEU A 35 -16.60 7.98 -0.35
CA LEU A 35 -15.18 8.29 -0.27
C LEU A 35 -14.32 7.03 -0.34
N SER A 36 -14.69 5.99 0.41
CA SER A 36 -13.97 4.71 0.40
C SER A 36 -14.00 4.05 -0.98
N ALA A 37 -15.14 4.07 -1.67
CA ALA A 37 -15.27 3.53 -3.02
C ALA A 37 -14.37 4.29 -4.02
N LEU A 38 -14.35 5.62 -3.93
CA LEU A 38 -13.51 6.47 -4.77
C LEU A 38 -12.01 6.21 -4.54
N VAL A 39 -11.58 6.21 -3.27
CA VAL A 39 -10.19 5.96 -2.89
C VAL A 39 -9.76 4.56 -3.32
N PHE A 40 -10.60 3.53 -3.08
CA PHE A 40 -10.28 2.17 -3.46
C PHE A 40 -10.09 2.02 -4.98
N SER A 41 -10.95 2.65 -5.78
CA SER A 41 -10.82 2.67 -7.25
C SER A 41 -9.49 3.26 -7.73
N MET A 42 -9.02 4.34 -7.11
CA MET A 42 -7.71 4.94 -7.42
C MET A 42 -6.56 4.03 -6.99
N ILE A 43 -6.64 3.45 -5.79
CA ILE A 43 -5.65 2.52 -5.26
C ILE A 43 -5.50 1.29 -6.16
N SER A 44 -6.59 0.74 -6.71
CA SER A 44 -6.52 -0.39 -7.64
C SER A 44 -5.63 -0.09 -8.85
N LYS A 45 -5.67 1.14 -9.37
CA LYS A 45 -4.77 1.55 -10.47
C LYS A 45 -3.31 1.62 -10.03
N ILE A 46 -3.06 2.13 -8.83
CA ILE A 46 -1.72 2.18 -8.23
C ILE A 46 -1.18 0.76 -8.03
N GLU A 47 -2.00 -0.18 -7.57
CA GLU A 47 -1.63 -1.57 -7.36
C GLU A 47 -1.20 -2.26 -8.66
N VAL A 48 -1.99 -2.12 -9.73
CA VAL A 48 -1.65 -2.65 -11.06
C VAL A 48 -0.35 -2.06 -11.57
N ALA A 49 -0.18 -0.73 -11.50
CA ALA A 49 1.05 -0.08 -11.92
C ALA A 49 2.26 -0.56 -11.10
N LEU A 50 2.11 -0.70 -9.78
CA LEU A 50 3.18 -1.14 -8.90
C LEU A 50 3.62 -2.57 -9.20
N ARG A 51 2.68 -3.49 -9.50
CA ARG A 51 3.00 -4.86 -9.93
C ARG A 51 3.87 -4.86 -11.17
N VAL A 52 3.45 -4.16 -12.21
CA VAL A 52 4.18 -4.07 -13.49
C VAL A 52 5.57 -3.50 -13.27
N ARG A 53 5.69 -2.36 -12.57
CA ARG A 53 6.98 -1.72 -12.29
C ARG A 53 7.90 -2.58 -11.42
N LEU A 54 7.34 -3.37 -10.50
CA LEU A 54 8.13 -4.30 -9.69
C LEU A 54 8.67 -5.45 -10.54
N VAL A 55 7.85 -6.03 -11.42
CA VAL A 55 8.29 -7.10 -12.34
C VAL A 55 9.40 -6.58 -13.25
N GLU A 56 9.22 -5.43 -13.91
CA GLU A 56 10.23 -4.80 -14.75
C GLU A 56 11.55 -4.60 -14.00
N ALA A 57 11.48 -4.13 -12.75
CA ALA A 57 12.65 -3.87 -11.92
C ALA A 57 13.35 -5.15 -11.43
N LEU A 58 12.62 -6.27 -11.30
CA LEU A 58 13.17 -7.57 -10.90
C LEU A 58 13.75 -8.31 -12.10
N LEU A 59 13.17 -8.18 -13.29
CA LEU A 59 13.63 -8.87 -14.51
C LEU A 59 14.97 -8.36 -15.06
N ILE A 60 15.54 -7.29 -14.51
CA ILE A 60 16.91 -6.85 -14.84
C ILE A 60 17.97 -7.93 -14.57
N HIS A 61 17.65 -8.90 -13.70
CA HIS A 61 18.52 -10.03 -13.37
C HIS A 61 18.45 -11.17 -14.42
N GLY A 62 17.50 -11.11 -15.36
CA GLY A 62 17.34 -12.14 -16.41
C GLY A 62 16.72 -13.45 -15.94
N GLU A 63 16.35 -13.56 -14.66
CA GLU A 63 15.86 -14.80 -14.05
C GLU A 63 14.35 -14.75 -13.75
N PRO A 64 13.52 -15.64 -14.35
CA PRO A 64 12.09 -15.71 -14.05
C PRO A 64 11.76 -15.97 -12.58
N LEU A 65 12.60 -16.74 -11.89
CA LEU A 65 12.44 -17.13 -10.49
C LEU A 65 13.21 -16.21 -9.52
N VAL A 66 13.57 -15.01 -9.95
CA VAL A 66 14.36 -14.03 -9.20
C VAL A 66 13.88 -13.76 -7.76
N LEU A 67 12.60 -13.97 -7.44
CA LEU A 67 12.11 -13.87 -6.05
C LEU A 67 12.74 -14.92 -5.10
N GLN A 68 13.28 -16.02 -5.63
CA GLN A 68 13.97 -17.06 -4.88
C GLN A 68 15.44 -16.72 -4.60
N ASP A 69 16.00 -15.71 -5.27
CA ASP A 69 17.35 -15.24 -5.01
C ASP A 69 17.38 -14.34 -3.77
N SER A 70 17.85 -14.86 -2.64
CA SER A 70 17.97 -14.09 -1.41
C SER A 70 18.99 -12.94 -1.52
N SER A 71 19.92 -13.00 -2.50
CA SER A 71 21.02 -12.07 -2.66
C SER A 71 20.55 -10.66 -3.05
N ILE A 72 19.36 -10.50 -3.64
CA ILE A 72 18.79 -9.18 -3.99
C ILE A 72 18.11 -8.49 -2.81
N PHE A 73 17.99 -9.16 -1.66
CA PHE A 73 17.34 -8.64 -0.46
C PHE A 73 18.36 -8.29 0.64
N LYS A 74 18.05 -7.28 1.45
CA LYS A 74 18.97 -6.74 2.46
C LYS A 74 19.00 -7.54 3.76
N GLU A 75 17.85 -8.09 4.18
CA GLU A 75 17.69 -8.74 5.49
C GLU A 75 17.12 -10.15 5.30
N GLU A 76 17.93 -11.15 5.60
CA GLU A 76 17.62 -12.56 5.32
C GLU A 76 16.41 -13.07 6.11
N LYS A 77 16.32 -12.74 7.41
CA LYS A 77 15.16 -13.11 8.23
C LYS A 77 13.85 -12.61 7.63
N ARG A 78 13.84 -11.37 7.14
CA ARG A 78 12.67 -10.76 6.51
C ARG A 78 12.38 -11.36 5.14
N TYR A 79 13.42 -11.73 4.40
CA TYR A 79 13.28 -12.46 3.15
C TYR A 79 12.50 -13.76 3.37
N TRP A 80 12.91 -14.60 4.32
CA TRP A 80 12.21 -15.85 4.60
C TRP A 80 10.76 -15.64 5.07
N GLN A 81 10.49 -14.62 5.88
CA GLN A 81 9.11 -14.26 6.28
C GLN A 81 8.25 -13.82 5.09
N ASN A 82 8.83 -13.03 4.18
CA ASN A 82 8.16 -12.61 2.95
C ASN A 82 7.89 -13.83 2.06
N MET A 83 8.87 -14.71 1.88
CA MET A 83 8.73 -15.90 1.03
C MET A 83 7.73 -16.91 1.58
N ALA A 84 7.60 -17.04 2.90
CA ALA A 84 6.52 -17.82 3.51
C ALA A 84 5.13 -17.25 3.15
N SER A 85 4.99 -15.92 3.12
CA SER A 85 3.74 -15.27 2.70
C SER A 85 3.47 -15.46 1.21
N VAL A 86 4.50 -15.30 0.37
CA VAL A 86 4.43 -15.53 -1.09
C VAL A 86 3.99 -16.97 -1.39
N ALA A 87 4.65 -17.96 -0.79
CA ALA A 87 4.31 -19.37 -0.96
C ALA A 87 2.87 -19.67 -0.53
N SER A 88 2.43 -19.12 0.61
CA SER A 88 1.06 -19.30 1.09
C SER A 88 0.01 -18.65 0.17
N GLU A 89 0.31 -17.50 -0.43
CA GLU A 89 -0.61 -16.80 -1.34
C GLU A 89 -0.70 -17.52 -2.69
N ILE A 90 0.44 -18.01 -3.22
CA ILE A 90 0.49 -18.84 -4.43
C ILE A 90 -0.29 -20.15 -4.23
N ALA A 91 -0.03 -20.87 -3.13
CA ALA A 91 -0.68 -22.15 -2.85
C ALA A 91 -2.20 -22.05 -2.66
N ARG A 92 -2.71 -20.88 -2.25
CA ARG A 92 -4.15 -20.61 -2.08
C ARG A 92 -4.82 -20.15 -3.38
N SER A 93 -4.05 -19.73 -4.40
CA SER A 93 -4.64 -19.26 -5.65
C SER A 93 -5.26 -20.43 -6.43
N ASN A 94 -6.43 -20.16 -7.02
CA ASN A 94 -7.13 -21.08 -7.91
C ASN A 94 -7.02 -20.66 -9.39
N ASP A 95 -6.20 -19.64 -9.68
CA ASP A 95 -6.06 -19.08 -11.01
C ASP A 95 -5.43 -20.08 -11.99
N VAL A 96 -5.93 -20.08 -13.22
CA VAL A 96 -5.55 -21.07 -14.24
C VAL A 96 -4.05 -21.05 -14.52
N PHE A 97 -3.43 -19.87 -14.55
CA PHE A 97 -1.99 -19.73 -14.80
C PHE A 97 -1.15 -20.29 -13.64
N ILE A 98 -1.60 -20.18 -12.39
CA ILE A 98 -0.90 -20.80 -11.24
C ILE A 98 -0.98 -22.32 -11.33
N LYS A 99 -2.17 -22.87 -11.59
CA LYS A 99 -2.35 -24.32 -11.75
C LYS A 99 -1.49 -24.87 -12.89
N HIS A 100 -1.46 -24.16 -14.02
CA HIS A 100 -0.61 -24.52 -15.15
C HIS A 100 0.87 -24.67 -14.74
N ASN A 101 1.41 -23.75 -13.93
CA ASN A 101 2.78 -23.85 -13.41
C ASN A 101 2.99 -25.03 -12.45
N PHE A 102 2.02 -25.35 -11.58
CA PHE A 102 2.10 -26.55 -10.74
C PHE A 102 2.06 -27.84 -11.55
N ASP A 103 1.22 -27.91 -12.58
CA ASP A 103 1.02 -29.13 -13.36
C ASP A 103 2.12 -29.37 -14.41
N ASN A 104 2.74 -28.30 -14.93
CA ASN A 104 3.64 -28.37 -16.10
C ASN A 104 5.06 -27.85 -15.84
N HIS A 105 5.31 -27.21 -14.70
CA HIS A 105 6.59 -26.55 -14.38
C HIS A 105 7.03 -26.81 -12.94
N ASP A 106 6.74 -27.99 -12.38
CA ASP A 106 7.16 -28.41 -11.02
C ASP A 106 6.81 -27.41 -9.89
N GLY A 107 5.76 -26.60 -10.08
CA GLY A 107 5.37 -25.56 -9.12
C GLY A 107 6.23 -24.30 -9.16
N GLU A 108 7.14 -24.16 -10.14
CA GLU A 108 7.93 -22.96 -10.36
C GLU A 108 7.04 -21.86 -10.94
N VAL A 109 6.71 -20.87 -10.10
CA VAL A 109 5.90 -19.72 -10.49
C VAL A 109 6.82 -18.53 -10.79
N PRO A 110 6.91 -18.08 -12.06
CA PRO A 110 7.74 -16.94 -12.43
C PRO A 110 7.22 -15.63 -11.83
N VAL A 111 8.10 -14.64 -11.70
CA VAL A 111 7.82 -13.38 -11.00
C VAL A 111 6.58 -12.65 -11.54
N TRP A 112 6.35 -12.65 -12.85
CA TRP A 112 5.18 -12.02 -13.46
C TRP A 112 3.86 -12.72 -13.10
N ALA A 113 3.87 -14.04 -12.90
CA ALA A 113 2.70 -14.78 -12.44
C ALA A 113 2.53 -14.62 -10.92
N ALA A 114 3.64 -14.66 -10.17
CA ALA A 114 3.62 -14.53 -8.72
C ALA A 114 2.97 -13.20 -8.30
N VAL A 115 3.42 -12.06 -8.86
CA VAL A 115 2.91 -10.75 -8.42
C VAL A 115 1.40 -10.56 -8.61
N GLU A 116 0.78 -11.26 -9.57
CA GLU A 116 -0.67 -11.16 -9.83
C GLU A 116 -1.51 -11.70 -8.68
N VAL A 117 -1.01 -12.73 -7.97
CA VAL A 117 -1.70 -13.32 -6.83
C VAL A 117 -1.30 -12.72 -5.49
N LEU A 118 -0.21 -11.94 -5.46
CA LEU A 118 0.26 -11.28 -4.24
C LEU A 118 -0.62 -10.10 -3.83
N SER A 119 -0.94 -10.04 -2.55
CA SER A 119 -1.58 -8.90 -1.91
C SER A 119 -0.67 -7.67 -1.94
N PHE A 120 -1.29 -6.48 -1.96
CA PHE A 120 -0.55 -5.22 -1.86
C PHE A 120 0.38 -5.18 -0.64
N GLY A 121 -0.06 -5.75 0.49
CA GLY A 121 0.74 -5.81 1.71
C GLY A 121 2.01 -6.65 1.54
N THR A 122 1.94 -7.77 0.81
CA THR A 122 3.10 -8.60 0.52
C THR A 122 4.05 -7.91 -0.46
N LEU A 123 3.53 -7.26 -1.52
CA LEU A 123 4.33 -6.41 -2.41
C LEU A 123 5.08 -5.31 -1.63
N SER A 124 4.39 -4.63 -0.72
CA SER A 124 4.98 -3.60 0.15
C SER A 124 6.16 -4.13 0.98
N LYS A 125 6.02 -5.33 1.56
CA LYS A 125 7.08 -5.97 2.36
C LYS A 125 8.27 -6.43 1.52
N ILE A 126 8.03 -6.94 0.30
CA ILE A 126 9.08 -7.32 -0.66
C ILE A 126 9.90 -6.08 -1.02
N ILE A 127 9.24 -5.01 -1.49
CA ILE A 127 9.89 -3.76 -1.92
C ILE A 127 10.72 -3.15 -0.79
N LYS A 128 10.18 -3.15 0.44
CA LYS A 128 10.87 -2.64 1.63
C LYS A 128 12.14 -3.42 1.97
N ASN A 129 12.29 -4.67 1.49
CA ASN A 129 13.44 -5.52 1.76
C ASN A 129 14.45 -5.60 0.61
N LEU A 130 14.18 -5.00 -0.56
CA LEU A 130 15.14 -4.99 -1.66
C LEU A 130 16.43 -4.28 -1.25
N LYS A 131 17.57 -4.76 -1.76
CA LYS A 131 18.84 -4.02 -1.68
C LYS A 131 18.73 -2.72 -2.45
N THR A 132 19.39 -1.69 -1.94
CA THR A 132 19.52 -0.39 -2.57
C THR A 132 20.88 -0.26 -3.23
N GLY A 133 21.06 0.75 -4.09
CA GLY A 133 22.31 1.03 -4.78
C GLY A 133 22.10 1.12 -6.29
N THR A 134 23.07 1.69 -7.00
CA THR A 134 23.02 1.82 -8.47
C THR A 134 22.86 0.45 -9.12
N GLY A 135 21.90 0.31 -10.03
CA GLY A 135 21.63 -0.95 -10.74
C GLY A 135 20.85 -1.98 -9.93
N SER A 136 20.51 -1.72 -8.66
CA SER A 136 19.62 -2.59 -7.89
C SER A 136 18.18 -2.53 -8.41
N SER A 137 17.41 -3.60 -8.23
CA SER A 137 15.98 -3.62 -8.53
C SER A 137 15.23 -2.49 -7.83
N TYR A 138 15.59 -2.15 -6.58
CA TYR A 138 14.99 -1.00 -5.90
C TYR A 138 15.23 0.31 -6.67
N SER A 139 16.45 0.54 -7.17
CA SER A 139 16.78 1.78 -7.89
C SER A 139 16.00 1.93 -9.20
N ILE A 140 15.80 0.82 -9.93
CA ILE A 140 15.00 0.79 -11.17
C ILE A 140 13.52 1.05 -10.85
N LEU A 141 12.99 0.40 -9.82
CA LEU A 141 11.62 0.63 -9.37
C LEU A 141 11.41 2.10 -8.98
N ALA A 142 12.28 2.63 -8.11
CA ALA A 142 12.14 3.97 -7.54
C ALA A 142 12.24 5.09 -8.59
N ALA A 143 12.98 4.87 -9.69
CA ALA A 143 13.10 5.82 -10.79
C ALA A 143 11.74 6.15 -11.45
N ASN A 144 10.73 5.30 -11.30
CA ASN A 144 9.37 5.55 -11.80
C ASN A 144 8.57 6.55 -10.94
N TYR A 145 9.07 6.93 -9.76
CA TYR A 145 8.35 7.71 -8.76
C TYR A 145 9.10 9.00 -8.38
N GLN A 146 9.78 9.60 -9.34
CA GLN A 146 10.53 10.84 -9.13
C GLN A 146 9.61 12.00 -8.76
N TYR A 147 10.11 12.89 -7.90
CA TYR A 147 9.41 14.10 -7.49
C TYR A 147 10.32 15.32 -7.65
N LYS A 148 9.72 16.52 -7.69
CA LYS A 148 10.48 17.77 -7.71
C LYS A 148 10.87 18.16 -6.30
N SER A 149 12.17 18.31 -6.06
CA SER A 149 12.70 18.89 -4.83
C SER A 149 12.34 20.37 -4.70
N LYS A 150 12.55 20.95 -3.51
CA LYS A 150 12.44 22.41 -3.26
C LYS A 150 13.23 23.26 -4.26
N LYS A 151 14.32 22.73 -4.81
CA LYS A 151 15.17 23.42 -5.80
C LYS A 151 14.71 23.20 -7.25
N GLY A 152 13.58 22.53 -7.47
CA GLY A 152 13.03 22.24 -8.80
C GLY A 152 13.62 21.02 -9.51
N ASN A 153 14.66 20.38 -8.95
CA ASN A 153 15.29 19.20 -9.54
C ASN A 153 14.43 17.95 -9.37
N TRP A 154 14.41 17.08 -10.39
CA TRP A 154 13.86 15.73 -10.29
C TRP A 154 14.74 14.85 -9.39
N VAL A 155 14.12 14.21 -8.40
CA VAL A 155 14.80 13.38 -7.41
C VAL A 155 14.09 12.04 -7.29
N THR A 156 14.87 10.97 -7.27
CA THR A 156 14.40 9.62 -6.99
C THR A 156 14.21 9.45 -5.47
N PRO A 157 13.06 8.93 -5.00
CA PRO A 157 12.80 8.78 -3.58
C PRO A 157 13.74 7.76 -2.92
N SER A 158 14.14 8.06 -1.68
CA SER A 158 14.88 7.12 -0.84
C SER A 158 14.04 5.87 -0.54
N GLN A 159 14.68 4.75 -0.18
CA GLN A 159 13.96 3.54 0.23
C GLN A 159 12.99 3.80 1.37
N LYS A 160 13.39 4.62 2.34
CA LYS A 160 12.52 4.99 3.46
C LYS A 160 11.26 5.71 2.97
N MET A 161 11.44 6.68 2.07
CA MET A 161 10.36 7.49 1.52
C MET A 161 9.38 6.66 0.69
N LEU A 162 9.85 5.96 -0.35
CA LEU A 162 8.99 5.17 -1.21
C LEU A 162 8.31 4.02 -0.44
N ALA A 163 9.03 3.35 0.47
CA ALA A 163 8.43 2.32 1.31
C ALA A 163 7.33 2.89 2.23
N SER A 164 7.50 4.12 2.73
CA SER A 164 6.45 4.78 3.53
C SER A 164 5.21 5.12 2.70
N TRP A 165 5.37 5.53 1.43
CA TRP A 165 4.26 5.80 0.52
C TRP A 165 3.47 4.54 0.20
N ILE A 166 4.17 3.49 -0.22
CA ILE A 166 3.57 2.18 -0.51
C ILE A 166 2.89 1.63 0.74
N GLN A 167 3.52 1.72 1.92
CA GLN A 167 2.92 1.28 3.17
C GLN A 167 1.64 2.08 3.51
N GLY A 168 1.64 3.41 3.29
CA GLY A 168 0.46 4.25 3.47
C GLY A 168 -0.70 3.84 2.55
N VAL A 169 -0.41 3.58 1.28
CA VAL A 169 -1.40 3.05 0.31
C VAL A 169 -1.93 1.68 0.77
N SER A 170 -1.06 0.79 1.24
CA SER A 170 -1.48 -0.53 1.77
C SER A 170 -2.44 -0.40 2.95
N VAL A 171 -2.23 0.57 3.85
CA VAL A 171 -3.10 0.82 5.00
C VAL A 171 -4.45 1.35 4.53
N LEU A 172 -4.47 2.36 3.66
CA LEU A 172 -5.70 2.91 3.10
C LEU A 172 -6.50 1.87 2.32
N ARG A 173 -5.83 1.05 1.51
CA ARG A 173 -6.41 -0.07 0.77
C ARG A 173 -7.14 -1.02 1.71
N ASN A 174 -6.48 -1.43 2.80
CA ASN A 174 -7.05 -2.35 3.77
C ASN A 174 -8.22 -1.73 4.52
N MET A 175 -8.15 -0.44 4.86
CA MET A 175 -9.28 0.26 5.47
C MET A 175 -10.51 0.22 4.55
N CYS A 176 -10.34 0.52 3.26
CA CYS A 176 -11.41 0.44 2.28
C CYS A 176 -11.96 -0.99 2.15
N ALA A 177 -11.08 -1.98 1.94
CA ALA A 177 -11.46 -3.38 1.73
C ALA A 177 -12.20 -4.01 2.92
N HIS A 178 -11.99 -3.49 4.14
CA HIS A 178 -12.66 -3.93 5.35
C HIS A 178 -13.81 -3.02 5.79
N ASN A 179 -14.29 -2.11 4.91
CA ASN A 179 -15.35 -1.14 5.21
C ASN A 179 -15.10 -0.37 6.52
N SER A 180 -13.83 -0.09 6.80
CA SER A 180 -13.42 0.68 7.97
C SER A 180 -13.60 2.16 7.71
N ARG A 181 -14.03 2.90 8.73
CA ARG A 181 -14.13 4.36 8.65
C ARG A 181 -12.79 4.98 8.24
N ILE A 182 -12.81 5.84 7.22
CA ILE A 182 -11.65 6.60 6.74
C ILE A 182 -11.75 8.05 7.20
N TYR A 183 -12.93 8.64 7.07
CA TYR A 183 -13.27 9.98 7.51
C TYR A 183 -13.02 10.17 9.01
N ASN A 184 -12.38 11.28 9.37
CA ASN A 184 -12.09 11.68 10.74
C ASN A 184 -11.49 10.53 11.57
N ARG A 185 -10.58 9.76 10.96
CA ARG A 185 -9.83 8.69 11.61
C ARG A 185 -8.35 9.04 11.60
N THR A 186 -7.74 8.95 12.77
CA THR A 186 -6.28 9.03 12.91
C THR A 186 -5.63 7.80 12.30
N ILE A 187 -4.72 8.01 11.34
CA ILE A 187 -3.89 6.98 10.73
C ILE A 187 -2.48 7.13 11.29
N HIS A 188 -1.99 6.11 12.01
CA HIS A 188 -0.67 6.15 12.64
C HIS A 188 0.48 5.93 11.64
N THR A 189 0.21 5.25 10.52
CA THR A 189 1.19 5.11 9.44
C THR A 189 1.18 6.39 8.61
N THR A 190 2.22 7.19 8.76
CA THR A 190 2.34 8.48 8.05
C THR A 190 3.38 8.34 6.94
N PRO A 191 3.00 8.52 5.67
CA PRO A 191 3.98 8.58 4.58
C PRO A 191 4.89 9.80 4.77
N GLU A 192 6.12 9.72 4.29
CA GLU A 192 7.03 10.87 4.27
C GLU A 192 6.49 11.92 3.29
N ILE A 193 6.04 13.06 3.83
CA ILE A 193 5.42 14.13 3.03
C ILE A 193 6.50 15.02 2.43
N LEU A 194 6.40 15.28 1.13
CA LEU A 194 7.29 16.22 0.44
C LEU A 194 7.15 17.60 1.05
N ASP A 195 8.23 18.37 1.06
CA ASP A 195 8.17 19.70 1.68
C ASP A 195 7.16 20.64 1.02
N VAL A 196 6.91 20.47 -0.28
CA VAL A 196 5.91 21.25 -1.04
C VAL A 196 4.47 20.88 -0.68
N ASP A 197 4.27 19.69 -0.12
CA ASP A 197 2.95 19.15 0.24
C ASP A 197 2.66 19.32 1.75
N LYS A 198 3.60 19.87 2.52
CA LYS A 198 3.41 20.10 3.95
C LYS A 198 2.46 21.28 4.19
N ILE A 199 1.33 20.97 4.81
CA ILE A 199 0.35 21.98 5.25
C ILE A 199 0.94 22.78 6.43
N THR A 200 0.80 24.11 6.38
CA THR A 200 1.23 25.02 7.45
C THR A 200 0.05 25.90 7.90
N PRO A 201 -0.36 25.86 9.18
CA PRO A 201 0.19 25.04 10.26
C PRO A 201 -0.07 23.53 10.04
N PRO A 202 0.74 22.64 10.63
CA PRO A 202 0.52 21.20 10.51
C PRO A 202 -0.87 20.84 11.07
N PRO A 203 -1.57 19.88 10.45
CA PRO A 203 -2.85 19.43 10.95
C PRO A 203 -2.65 18.80 12.34
N ALA A 204 -3.62 19.00 13.24
CA ALA A 204 -3.57 18.46 14.61
C ALA A 204 -3.48 16.93 14.65
N HIS A 205 -3.95 16.26 13.58
CA HIS A 205 -4.01 14.83 13.47
C HIS A 205 -3.79 14.38 12.02
N ASN A 206 -3.28 13.17 11.83
CA ASN A 206 -3.13 12.54 10.51
C ASN A 206 -4.45 11.87 10.12
N GLY A 207 -5.30 12.56 9.37
CA GLY A 207 -6.62 12.07 8.96
C GLY A 207 -7.22 12.89 7.82
N LEU A 208 -8.27 12.34 7.19
CA LEU A 208 -9.11 13.05 6.24
C LEU A 208 -10.24 13.72 7.02
N TYR A 209 -10.21 15.05 7.13
CA TYR A 209 -11.13 15.89 7.92
C TYR A 209 -12.09 16.65 7.02
#